data_AF-A0A1V5QN50-F1
#
_entry.id   AF-A0A1V5QN50-F1
#
_cell.length_a   1.000
_cell.length_b   1.000
_cell.length_c   1.000
_cell.angle_alpha   90.00
_cell.angle_beta   90.00
_cell.angle_gamma   90.00
#
_symmetry.space_group_name_H-M   'P 1'
#
loop_
_entity.id
_entity.type
_entity.pdbx_description
1 polymer ?
#
loop_
_entity_poly.entity_id
_entity_poly.type
_entity_poly.pdbx_seq_one_letter_code
_entity_poly.pdbx_strand_id
1 'polypeptide(L)'
;MADCFFCGAFVGEVNGDGGCKGRIIGGRDICEQCLSELKYCLETVPSKSPSEREIKSSEEEDFEEEDVEENINDDPFTASPKV
;
A
#
# COMPACT_ATOMS: atom_id res chain seq x y z
N MET A 1 -13.85 -13.73 24.01
CA MET A 1 -14.78 -14.70 23.41
C MET A 1 -16.05 -13.95 23.12
N ALA A 2 -16.46 -13.97 21.86
CA ALA A 2 -17.62 -13.25 21.35
C ALA A 2 -18.26 -14.07 20.22
N ASP A 3 -19.40 -13.60 19.72
CA ASP A 3 -20.07 -14.27 18.61
C ASP A 3 -19.34 -14.00 17.29
N CYS A 4 -19.28 -15.02 16.43
CA CYS A 4 -18.71 -14.93 15.10
C CYS A 4 -19.40 -13.81 14.33
N PHE A 5 -18.62 -12.90 13.77
CA PHE A 5 -19.13 -11.74 13.04
C PHE A 5 -20.06 -12.10 11.87
N PHE A 6 -19.86 -13.25 11.23
CA PHE A 6 -20.64 -13.66 10.05
C PHE A 6 -21.87 -14.50 10.39
N CYS A 7 -21.71 -15.55 11.23
CA CYS A 7 -22.76 -16.52 11.48
C CYS A 7 -23.37 -16.43 12.89
N GLY A 8 -22.84 -15.57 13.76
CA GLY A 8 -23.31 -15.42 15.15
C GLY A 8 -22.99 -16.60 16.07
N ALA A 9 -22.25 -17.61 15.60
CA ALA A 9 -21.86 -18.73 16.45
C ALA A 9 -20.87 -18.28 17.53
N PHE A 10 -21.06 -18.69 18.77
CA PHE A 10 -20.15 -18.36 19.88
C PHE A 10 -18.73 -18.90 19.60
N VAL A 11 -17.74 -17.99 19.56
CA VAL A 11 -16.33 -18.32 19.37
C VAL A 11 -15.62 -18.35 20.72
N GLY A 12 -15.17 -19.54 21.11
CA GLY A 12 -14.58 -19.77 22.43
C GLY A 12 -13.91 -21.13 22.59
N GLU A 13 -13.41 -21.42 23.79
CA GLU A 13 -12.80 -22.73 24.07
C GLU A 13 -13.85 -23.84 23.99
N VAL A 14 -13.54 -24.87 23.22
CA VAL A 14 -14.37 -26.06 22.99
C VAL A 14 -14.51 -26.98 24.23
N ASN A 15 -14.06 -26.54 25.40
CA ASN A 15 -13.95 -27.36 26.61
C ASN A 15 -15.13 -27.20 27.58
N GLY A 16 -16.37 -27.06 27.08
CA GLY A 16 -17.55 -27.17 27.96
C GLY A 16 -18.85 -26.60 27.43
N ASP A 17 -18.82 -25.47 26.71
CA ASP A 17 -20.03 -24.68 26.44
C ASP A 17 -20.55 -24.76 25.00
N GLY A 18 -20.06 -25.72 24.20
CA GLY A 18 -20.51 -25.88 22.81
C GLY A 18 -20.07 -24.77 21.86
N GLY A 19 -19.06 -23.97 22.25
CA GLY A 19 -18.43 -22.98 21.39
C GLY A 19 -17.69 -23.60 20.20
N CYS A 20 -17.50 -22.82 19.15
CA CYS A 20 -16.72 -23.21 17.99
C CYS A 20 -15.33 -22.58 18.00
N LYS A 21 -14.36 -23.24 17.36
CA LYS A 21 -13.03 -22.68 17.17
C LYS A 21 -13.08 -21.47 16.24
N GLY A 22 -12.23 -20.49 16.50
CA GLY A 22 -12.11 -19.29 15.68
C GLY A 22 -10.89 -18.46 16.07
N ARG A 23 -10.75 -17.30 15.43
CA ARG A 23 -9.68 -16.33 15.69
C ARG A 23 -10.17 -14.91 15.48
N ILE A 24 -9.41 -13.95 16.02
CA ILE A 24 -9.69 -12.52 15.85
C ILE A 24 -8.96 -11.99 14.61
N ILE A 25 -9.69 -11.36 13.69
CA ILE A 25 -9.15 -10.66 12.51
C ILE A 25 -9.72 -9.25 12.47
N GLY A 26 -8.86 -8.23 12.39
CA GLY A 26 -9.28 -6.84 12.38
C GLY A 26 -10.12 -6.43 13.59
N GLY A 27 -9.91 -7.07 14.75
CA GLY A 27 -10.68 -6.84 15.97
C GLY A 27 -12.05 -7.51 16.02
N ARG A 28 -12.38 -8.41 15.08
CA ARG A 28 -13.63 -9.19 15.07
C ARG A 28 -13.36 -10.67 15.26
N ASP A 29 -14.15 -11.35 16.09
CA ASP A 29 -14.12 -12.80 16.25
C ASP A 29 -14.77 -13.48 15.04
N ILE A 30 -14.08 -14.47 14.46
CA ILE A 30 -14.56 -15.22 13.31
C ILE A 30 -14.32 -16.71 13.52
N CYS A 31 -15.35 -17.53 13.36
CA CYS A 31 -15.24 -18.99 13.46
C CYS A 31 -14.48 -19.60 12.27
N GLU A 32 -13.91 -20.79 12.46
CA GLU A 32 -13.13 -21.48 11.42
C GLU A 32 -13.92 -21.81 10.15
N GLN A 33 -15.23 -22.05 10.26
CA GLN A 33 -16.09 -22.31 9.11
C GLN A 33 -16.20 -21.06 8.21
N CYS A 34 -16.56 -19.91 8.79
CA CYS A 34 -16.65 -18.66 8.04
C CYS A 34 -15.29 -18.22 7.48
N LEU A 35 -14.18 -18.54 8.17
CA LEU A 35 -12.84 -18.28 7.62
C LEU A 35 -12.51 -19.14 6.40
N SER A 36 -12.94 -20.40 6.41
CA SER A 36 -12.74 -21.31 5.29
C SER A 36 -13.53 -20.83 4.06
N GLU A 37 -14.77 -20.40 4.27
CA GLU A 37 -15.60 -19.79 3.22
C GLU A 37 -15.01 -18.49 2.68
N LEU A 38 -14.55 -17.61 3.58
CA LEU A 38 -13.89 -16.36 3.17
C LEU A 38 -12.65 -16.64 2.32
N LYS A 39 -11.83 -17.62 2.74
CA LYS A 39 -10.65 -18.04 1.98
C LYS A 39 -11.04 -18.58 0.60
N TYR A 40 -12.05 -19.44 0.53
CA TYR A 40 -12.56 -19.95 -0.75
C TYR A 40 -13.03 -18.82 -1.67
N CYS A 41 -13.76 -17.83 -1.15
CA CYS A 41 -14.18 -16.66 -1.93
C CYS A 41 -12.96 -15.88 -2.46
N LEU A 42 -11.94 -15.65 -1.64
CA LEU A 42 -10.74 -14.94 -2.05
C LEU A 42 -9.92 -15.71 -3.10
N GLU A 43 -9.87 -17.04 -3.01
CA GLU A 43 -9.15 -17.90 -3.95
C GLU A 43 -9.91 -18.12 -5.26
N THR A 44 -11.25 -18.05 -5.24
CA THR A 44 -12.10 -18.25 -6.43
C THR A 44 -12.44 -16.97 -7.18
N VAL A 45 -12.24 -15.80 -6.57
CA VAL A 45 -12.25 -14.54 -7.34
C VAL A 45 -11.06 -14.62 -8.29
N PRO A 46 -11.28 -14.67 -9.62
CA PRO A 46 -10.16 -14.59 -10.55
C PRO A 46 -9.45 -13.29 -10.24
N SER A 47 -8.14 -13.39 -9.97
CA SER A 47 -7.22 -12.27 -9.90
C SER A 47 -7.16 -11.58 -11.26
N LYS A 48 -8.26 -10.96 -11.69
CA LYS A 48 -8.20 -9.79 -12.52
C LYS A 48 -7.67 -8.71 -11.60
N SER A 49 -6.36 -8.78 -11.35
CA SER A 49 -5.59 -7.56 -11.13
C SER A 49 -6.17 -6.56 -12.14
N PRO A 50 -6.65 -5.37 -11.72
CA PRO A 50 -6.83 -4.33 -12.70
C PRO A 50 -5.49 -4.27 -13.41
N SER A 51 -5.48 -4.65 -14.69
CA SER A 51 -4.30 -4.55 -15.55
C SER A 51 -3.61 -3.28 -15.12
N GLU A 52 -2.35 -3.37 -14.72
CA GLU A 52 -1.49 -2.20 -14.67
C GLU A 52 -1.77 -1.51 -16.00
N ARG A 53 -2.54 -0.42 -15.94
CA ARG A 53 -2.57 0.51 -17.06
C ARG A 53 -1.15 0.98 -17.02
N GLU A 54 -0.34 0.41 -17.92
CA GLU A 54 0.94 0.97 -18.29
C GLU A 54 0.68 2.47 -18.39
N ILE A 55 1.17 3.20 -17.39
CA ILE A 55 1.31 4.63 -17.52
C ILE A 55 2.42 4.71 -18.54
N LYS A 56 2.02 4.66 -19.81
CA LYS A 56 2.86 4.97 -20.94
C LYS A 56 3.18 6.45 -20.75
N SER A 57 4.28 6.72 -20.06
CA SER A 57 4.92 8.02 -20.05
C SER A 57 5.17 8.36 -21.50
N SER A 58 4.31 9.17 -22.09
CA SER A 58 4.51 9.71 -23.43
C SER A 58 5.79 10.53 -23.36
N GLU A 59 6.86 10.01 -23.97
CA GLU A 59 7.97 10.84 -24.44
C GLU A 59 7.45 11.64 -25.65
N GLU A 60 7.31 12.95 -25.48
CA GLU A 60 7.24 13.95 -26.56
C GLU A 60 8.04 15.16 -26.04
N GLU A 61 9.35 15.18 -26.35
CA GLU A 61 10.00 16.06 -27.34
C GLU A 61 10.21 17.52 -26.87
N ASP A 62 11.48 17.80 -26.52
CA ASP A 62 12.30 18.92 -27.00
C ASP A 62 11.63 20.30 -27.18
N PHE A 63 12.01 21.25 -26.32
CA PHE A 63 12.03 22.66 -26.69
C PHE A 63 13.22 23.34 -26.02
N GLU A 64 14.22 23.66 -26.85
CA GLU A 64 15.37 24.52 -26.54
C GLU A 64 14.90 25.94 -26.24
N GLU A 65 15.33 26.56 -25.13
CA GLU A 65 15.42 28.02 -25.00
C GLU A 65 16.62 28.42 -24.11
N GLU A 66 17.67 28.91 -24.77
CA GLU A 66 18.63 29.97 -24.43
C GLU A 66 19.06 30.21 -22.95
N ASP A 67 20.27 29.76 -22.61
CA ASP A 67 21.06 30.30 -21.49
C ASP A 67 21.92 31.47 -22.02
N VAL A 68 21.33 32.68 -22.02
CA VAL A 68 22.01 33.92 -22.40
C VAL A 68 22.64 34.57 -21.18
N GLU A 69 23.95 34.77 -21.27
CA GLU A 69 24.88 35.48 -20.39
C GLU A 69 24.28 36.58 -19.49
N GLU A 70 24.53 36.49 -18.17
CA GLU A 70 24.74 37.70 -17.36
C GLU A 70 26.21 37.78 -16.93
N ASN A 71 26.95 38.46 -17.79
CA ASN A 71 28.36 38.80 -17.67
C ASN A 71 28.52 39.95 -16.65
N ILE A 72 28.62 39.65 -15.35
CA ILE A 72 28.97 40.66 -14.34
C ILE A 72 30.49 40.79 -14.28
N ASN A 73 31.03 41.62 -15.19
CA ASN A 73 32.37 42.18 -15.06
C ASN A 73 32.24 43.64 -14.64
N ASP A 74 32.53 43.94 -13.37
CA ASP A 74 33.01 45.27 -12.97
C ASP A 74 34.23 45.11 -12.05
N ASP A 75 35.37 45.12 -12.74
CA ASP A 75 36.70 45.63 -12.41
C ASP A 75 37.62 44.97 -11.32
N PRO A 76 38.95 44.90 -11.58
CA PRO A 76 39.87 43.98 -10.96
C PRO A 76 40.84 44.70 -10.01
N PHE A 77 40.73 44.50 -8.69
CA PHE A 77 41.88 44.72 -7.80
C PHE A 77 41.61 44.06 -6.44
N THR A 78 42.25 42.93 -6.17
CA THR A 78 43.25 42.80 -5.10
C THR A 78 43.61 41.34 -4.88
N ALA A 79 44.91 41.13 -4.82
CA ALA A 79 45.58 39.86 -4.78
C ALA A 79 45.59 39.23 -3.39
N SER A 80 45.86 37.93 -3.43
CA SER A 80 46.67 37.16 -2.48
C SER A 80 45.98 36.47 -1.31
N PRO A 81 46.19 35.14 -1.17
CA PRO A 81 45.99 34.42 0.07
C PRO A 81 47.23 34.54 0.99
N LYS A 82 46.99 34.79 2.27
CA LYS A 82 47.83 34.55 3.47
C LYS A 82 47.01 35.08 4.66
N VAL A 83 46.78 34.34 5.74
CA VAL A 83 47.74 33.69 6.64
C VAL A 83 47.13 32.42 7.23
#